data_AF-A0A550C6L3-F1
#
_entry.id   AF-A0A550C6L3-F1
#
_cell.length_a   1.000
_cell.length_b   1.000
_cell.length_c   1.000
_cell.angle_alpha   90.00
_cell.angle_beta   90.00
_cell.angle_gamma   90.00
#
_symmetry.space_group_name_H-M   'P 1'
#
loop_
_entity.id
_entity.type
_entity.pdbx_description
1 polymer ?
#
loop_
_entity_poly.entity_id
_entity_poly.type
_entity_poly.pdbx_seq_one_letter_code
_entity_poly.pdbx_strand_id
1 'polypeptide(L)' 'MYKFAVLAIAALSFVVGQASAAALLADNPVDACNGSNDYGEGHSCAFKSGGGTAEGVCHFNASNVLVCETS' A
#
# COMPACT_ATOMS: atom_id res chain seq x y z
N MET A 1 -13.44 47.81 -24.89
CA MET A 1 -14.40 46.71 -25.12
C MET A 1 -13.65 45.48 -25.61
N TYR A 2 -13.46 44.47 -24.75
CA TYR A 2 -13.24 43.04 -25.06
C TYR A 2 -13.36 42.30 -23.71
N LYS A 3 -14.59 42.03 -23.26
CA LYS A 3 -15.25 40.71 -23.32
C LYS A 3 -14.37 39.57 -22.79
N PHE A 4 -14.67 39.22 -21.54
CA PHE A 4 -14.80 37.88 -20.96
C PHE A 4 -13.88 36.78 -21.46
N ALA A 5 -12.99 36.32 -20.57
CA ALA A 5 -12.77 34.89 -20.41
C ALA A 5 -12.34 34.64 -18.96
N VAL A 6 -13.35 34.45 -18.09
CA VAL A 6 -13.16 33.85 -16.77
C VAL A 6 -12.66 32.44 -17.02
N LEU A 7 -11.36 32.21 -16.82
CA LEU A 7 -10.79 30.86 -16.80
C LEU A 7 -11.26 30.18 -15.50
N ALA A 8 -12.41 29.54 -15.57
CA ALA A 8 -12.85 28.59 -14.56
C ALA A 8 -11.93 27.37 -14.64
N ILE A 9 -10.89 27.37 -13.82
CA ILE A 9 -10.04 26.20 -13.60
C ILE A 9 -10.90 25.21 -12.82
N ALA A 10 -11.55 24.30 -13.55
CA ALA A 10 -12.29 23.20 -12.96
C ALA A 10 -11.32 22.35 -12.14
N ALA A 11 -11.49 22.39 -10.81
CA ALA A 11 -10.78 21.52 -9.89
C ALA A 11 -11.17 20.06 -10.20
N LEU A 12 -10.30 19.36 -10.90
CA LEU A 12 -10.36 17.91 -11.04
C LEU A 12 -9.93 17.29 -9.72
N SER A 13 -10.88 17.15 -8.80
CA SER A 13 -10.72 16.32 -7.61
C SER A 13 -10.71 14.86 -8.04
N PHE A 14 -9.52 14.34 -8.35
CA PHE A 14 -9.31 12.90 -8.51
C PHE A 14 -9.38 12.24 -7.13
N VAL A 15 -10.59 11.91 -6.69
CA VAL A 15 -10.79 10.87 -5.68
C VAL A 15 -10.53 9.55 -6.38
N VAL A 16 -9.26 9.12 -6.39
CA VAL A 16 -8.93 7.72 -6.61
C VAL A 16 -9.35 7.02 -5.32
N GLY A 17 -10.49 6.34 -5.37
CA GLY A 17 -10.94 5.49 -4.28
C GLY A 17 -9.82 4.53 -3.92
N GLN A 18 -9.38 4.56 -2.66
CA GLN A 18 -8.52 3.53 -2.11
C GLN A 18 -9.23 2.20 -2.32
N ALA A 19 -8.73 1.41 -3.27
CA ALA A 19 -9.13 0.03 -3.39
C ALA A 19 -8.72 -0.64 -2.08
N SER A 20 -9.67 -0.79 -1.17
CA SER A 20 -9.58 -1.77 -0.09
C SER A 20 -9.58 -3.12 -0.76
N ALA A 21 -8.41 -3.53 -1.26
CA ALA A 21 -8.17 -4.92 -1.51
C ALA A 21 -8.43 -5.60 -0.17
N ALA A 22 -9.55 -6.32 -0.07
CA ALA A 22 -9.66 -7.44 0.84
C ALA A 22 -8.59 -8.44 0.36
N ALA A 23 -7.33 -8.09 0.61
CA ALA A 23 -6.20 -8.92 0.32
C ALA A 23 -6.46 -10.21 1.08
N LEU A 24 -6.33 -11.33 0.38
CA LEU A 24 -6.08 -12.61 1.02
C LEU A 24 -4.82 -12.39 1.86
N LEU A 25 -4.99 -11.97 3.12
CA LEU A 25 -3.90 -11.60 4.00
C LEU A 25 -2.95 -12.79 4.08
N ALA A 26 -1.67 -12.50 3.87
CA ALA A 26 -0.64 -13.50 3.97
C ALA A 26 -0.66 -14.15 5.36
N ASP A 27 -0.31 -15.44 5.44
CA ASP A 27 -0.36 -16.17 6.71
C ASP A 27 0.83 -15.83 7.63
N ASN A 28 1.91 -15.26 7.10
CA ASN A 28 3.09 -14.85 7.86
C ASN A 28 3.77 -13.61 7.24
N PRO A 29 4.65 -12.91 7.97
CA PRO A 29 5.27 -11.66 7.50
C PRO A 29 6.20 -11.85 6.28
N VAL A 30 6.74 -13.05 6.04
CA VAL A 30 7.57 -13.32 4.86
C VAL A 30 6.67 -13.40 3.63
N ASP A 31 5.59 -14.15 3.68
CA ASP A 31 4.63 -14.31 2.58
C ASP A 31 3.91 -12.98 2.24
N ALA A 32 3.80 -12.09 3.22
CA ALA A 32 3.25 -10.76 3.01
C ALA A 32 4.06 -9.92 2.02
N CYS A 33 5.35 -10.22 1.87
CA CYS A 33 6.28 -9.54 0.97
C CYS A 33 6.67 -10.43 -0.22
N ASN A 34 7.01 -11.70 0.04
CA ASN A 34 7.53 -12.64 -0.96
C ASN A 34 6.47 -13.61 -1.50
N GLY A 35 5.20 -13.45 -1.11
CA GLY A 35 4.10 -14.29 -1.59
C GLY A 35 3.73 -13.94 -3.04
N SER A 36 2.49 -14.23 -3.43
CA SER A 36 2.02 -14.13 -4.82
C SER A 36 2.14 -12.76 -5.50
N ASN A 37 2.47 -11.69 -4.75
CA ASN A 37 2.63 -10.35 -5.29
C ASN A 37 4.11 -9.93 -5.48
N ASP A 38 5.08 -10.71 -4.97
CA ASP A 38 6.52 -10.41 -5.03
C ASP A 38 6.83 -8.94 -4.73
N TYR A 39 6.31 -8.43 -3.62
CA TYR A 39 6.56 -7.05 -3.20
C TYR A 39 8.03 -6.87 -2.81
N GLY A 40 8.65 -5.80 -3.31
CA GLY A 40 10.02 -5.43 -2.95
C GLY A 40 10.11 -4.65 -1.64
N GLU A 41 11.34 -4.32 -1.24
CA GLU A 41 11.61 -3.43 -0.10
C GLU A 41 10.88 -2.09 -0.24
N GLY A 42 10.33 -1.58 0.86
CA GLY A 42 9.60 -0.32 0.92
C GLY A 42 8.11 -0.41 0.54
N HIS A 43 7.62 -1.58 0.11
CA HIS A 43 6.20 -1.79 -0.14
C HIS A 43 5.40 -1.98 1.15
N SER A 44 4.20 -1.40 1.19
CA SER A 44 3.24 -1.69 2.25
C SER A 44 2.80 -3.15 2.19
N CYS A 45 2.76 -3.80 3.36
CA CYS A 45 2.42 -5.20 3.51
C CYS A 45 1.44 -5.39 4.66
N ALA A 46 0.66 -6.48 4.59
CA ALA A 46 -0.26 -6.86 5.65
C ALA A 46 -0.36 -8.38 5.77
N PHE A 47 -0.37 -8.91 6.99
CA PHE A 47 -0.45 -10.34 7.26
C PHE A 47 -1.34 -10.65 8.48
N LYS A 48 -1.77 -11.92 8.57
CA LYS A 48 -2.54 -12.41 9.70
C LYS A 48 -1.63 -12.49 10.93
N SER A 49 -2.02 -11.79 11.99
CA SER A 49 -1.39 -11.87 13.31
C SER A 49 -2.41 -12.39 14.32
N GLY A 50 -1.96 -12.98 15.43
CA GLY A 50 -2.84 -13.66 16.39
C GLY A 50 -4.01 -12.82 16.94
N GLY A 51 -3.94 -11.48 16.83
CA GLY A 51 -5.01 -10.55 17.20
C GLY A 51 -5.77 -9.90 16.02
N GLY A 52 -5.47 -10.25 14.77
CA GLY A 52 -6.10 -9.66 13.59
C GLY A 52 -5.16 -9.48 12.40
N THR A 53 -5.09 -8.27 11.87
CA THR A 53 -4.20 -7.91 10.77
C THR A 53 -3.05 -7.08 11.28
N ALA A 54 -1.82 -7.49 10.96
CA ALA A 54 -0.62 -6.71 11.18
C ALA A 54 -0.26 -6.02 9.86
N GLU A 55 -0.15 -4.70 9.89
CA GLU A 55 0.25 -3.87 8.75
C GLU A 55 1.66 -3.31 8.97
N GLY A 56 2.42 -3.16 7.91
CA GLY A 56 3.80 -2.74 7.98
C GLY A 56 4.40 -2.43 6.62
N VAL A 57 5.72 -2.46 6.57
CA VAL A 57 6.50 -2.25 5.34
C VAL A 57 7.48 -3.40 5.15
N CYS A 58 7.65 -3.86 3.91
CA CYS A 58 8.61 -4.88 3.56
C CYS A 58 10.04 -4.34 3.74
N HIS A 59 10.83 -4.98 4.59
CA HIS A 59 12.21 -4.61 4.88
C HIS A 59 13.09 -5.86 5.05
N PHE A 60 14.36 -5.77 4.65
CA PHE A 60 15.30 -6.89 4.80
C PHE A 60 15.78 -6.98 6.25
N ASN A 61 15.58 -8.14 6.86
CA ASN A 61 16.15 -8.40 8.18
C ASN A 61 17.65 -8.68 8.11
N ALA A 62 18.29 -8.86 9.28
CA ALA A 62 19.73 -9.15 9.38
C ALA A 62 20.18 -10.44 8.66
N SER A 63 19.25 -11.33 8.31
CA SER A 63 19.50 -12.56 7.55
C SER A 63 19.27 -12.40 6.04
N ASN A 64 19.06 -11.17 5.55
CA ASN A 64 18.70 -10.85 4.16
C ASN A 64 17.40 -11.51 3.68
N VAL A 65 16.45 -11.74 4.60
CA VAL A 65 15.10 -12.19 4.25
C VAL A 65 14.18 -10.98 4.28
N LEU A 66 13.45 -10.76 3.19
CA LEU A 66 12.44 -9.70 3.12
C LEU A 66 11.25 -10.09 4.00
N VAL A 67 10.94 -9.28 5.00
CA VAL A 67 9.85 -9.51 5.95
C VAL A 67 8.98 -8.28 6.06
N CYS A 68 7.70 -8.47 6.33
CA CYS A 68 6.81 -7.38 6.70
C CYS A 68 7.13 -6.93 8.14
N GLU A 69 7.75 -5.76 8.27
CA GLU A 69 8.09 -5.16 9.55
C GLU A 69 6.96 -4.21 10.00
N THR A 70 6.31 -4.55 11.11
CA THR A 70 5.27 -3.73 11.73
C THR A 70 5.95 -2.66 12.59
N SER A 71 5.73 -1.38 12.28
CA SER A 71 6.23 -0.26 13.09
C SER A 71 5.36 0.02 14.30
#